data_AF-A0A349VWR6-F1
#
_entry.id   AF-A0A349VWR6-F1
#
_cell.length_a   1.000
_cell.length_b   1.000
_cell.length_c   1.000
_cell.angle_alpha   90.00
_cell.angle_beta   90.00
_cell.angle_gamma   90.00
#
_symmetry.space_group_name_H-M   'P 1'
#
loop_
_entity.id
_entity.type
_entity.pdbx_description
1 polymer ?
#
loop_
_entity_poly.entity_id
_entity_poly.type
_entity_poly.pdbx_seq_one_letter_code
_entity_poly.pdbx_strand_id
1 'polypeptide(L)'
;GQAVLYDWKGKEIYRHDAKGNPNPYQQEHKELFTAISKGEYKFDNAEYGAYSTLTGIIGRIACYTGKVIKWDEALKSTIKLGPDVLAWDAKPKLLPDAEGFYPVAMPGQNTNLYI
;
A
#
# COMPACT_ATOMS: atom_id res chain seq x y z
N GLY A 1 2.30 27.67 4.06
CA GLY A 1 0.92 28.07 3.71
C GLY A 1 0.04 27.90 4.94
N GLN A 2 -0.96 28.75 5.13
CA GLN A 2 -1.83 28.70 6.31
C GLN A 2 -3.04 27.80 6.03
N ALA A 3 -3.26 26.77 6.87
CA ALA A 3 -4.39 25.86 6.73
C ALA A 3 -5.63 26.44 7.42
N VAL A 4 -6.69 26.67 6.65
CA VAL A 4 -7.97 27.22 7.13
C VAL A 4 -9.09 26.31 6.64
N LEU A 5 -10.00 25.93 7.54
CA LEU A 5 -11.21 25.18 7.23
C LEU A 5 -12.39 26.14 7.18
N TYR A 6 -13.24 25.97 6.18
CA TYR A 6 -14.48 26.72 6.00
C TYR A 6 -15.68 25.77 6.00
N ASP A 7 -16.83 26.24 6.46
CA ASP A 7 -18.10 25.53 6.25
C ASP A 7 -18.64 25.73 4.82
N TRP A 8 -19.75 25.05 4.50
CA TRP A 8 -20.39 25.16 3.18
C TRP A 8 -20.97 26.55 2.86
N LYS A 9 -21.10 27.42 3.87
CA LYS A 9 -21.54 28.82 3.73
C LYS A 9 -20.36 29.79 3.64
N GLY A 10 -19.12 29.29 3.63
CA GLY A 10 -17.90 30.10 3.56
C GLY A 10 -17.48 30.73 4.88
N LYS A 11 -18.08 30.34 6.01
CA LYS A 11 -17.65 30.79 7.34
C LYS A 11 -16.42 30.00 7.77
N GLU A 12 -15.38 30.70 8.23
CA GLU A 12 -14.22 30.07 8.84
C GLU A 12 -14.63 29.32 10.12
N ILE A 13 -14.30 28.02 10.17
CA ILE A 13 -14.59 27.15 11.32
C ILE A 13 -13.33 26.78 12.09
N TYR A 14 -12.16 26.83 11.46
CA TYR A 14 -10.89 26.57 12.13
C TYR A 14 -9.72 27.17 11.34
N ARG A 15 -8.76 27.70 12.09
CA ARG A 15 -7.49 28.20 11.57
C ARG A 15 -6.38 27.55 12.36
N HIS A 16 -5.55 26.79 11.65
CA HIS A 16 -4.42 26.11 12.26
C HIS A 16 -3.32 27.12 12.59
N ASP A 17 -2.89 27.14 13.85
CA ASP A 17 -1.65 27.80 14.23
C ASP A 17 -0.48 26.88 13.91
N ALA A 18 0.32 27.26 12.90
CA ALA A 18 1.49 26.51 12.48
C ALA A 18 2.69 26.73 13.41
N LYS A 19 2.63 27.70 14.33
CA LYS A 19 3.76 28.08 15.18
C LYS A 19 4.06 26.97 16.18
N GLY A 20 5.29 26.48 16.16
CA GLY A 20 5.76 25.44 17.08
C GLY A 20 5.37 24.01 16.69
N ASN A 21 4.73 23.81 15.53
CA ASN A 21 4.45 22.45 15.07
C ASN A 21 5.74 21.80 14.58
N PRO A 22 6.17 20.69 15.21
CA PRO A 22 7.32 19.95 14.72
C PRO A 22 6.99 19.34 13.36
N ASN A 23 8.04 19.03 12.58
CA ASN A 23 7.87 18.27 11.36
C ASN A 23 7.19 16.92 11.70
N PRO A 24 6.01 16.60 11.13
CA PRO A 24 5.24 15.43 11.53
C PRO A 24 6.00 14.12 11.31
N TYR A 25 6.76 14.01 10.22
CA TYR A 25 7.58 12.83 9.94
C TYR A 25 8.71 12.64 10.97
N GLN A 26 9.32 13.74 11.41
CA GLN A 26 10.35 13.67 12.46
C GLN A 26 9.73 13.33 13.82
N GLN A 27 8.54 13.85 14.10
CA GLN A 27 7.82 13.58 15.34
C GLN A 27 7.40 12.10 15.42
N GLU A 28 6.85 11.54 14.35
CA GLU A 28 6.53 10.10 14.26
C GLU A 28 7.76 9.23 14.55
N HIS A 29 8.90 9.50 13.90
CA HIS A 29 10.13 8.76 14.16
C HIS A 29 10.62 8.91 15.60
N LYS A 30 10.57 10.12 16.16
CA LYS A 30 10.97 10.38 17.56
C LYS A 30 10.12 9.54 18.52
N GLU A 31 8.81 9.49 18.31
CA GLU A 31 7.90 8.72 19.13
C GLU A 31 8.15 7.21 18.98
N LEU A 32 8.31 6.71 17.75
CA LEU A 32 8.63 5.32 17.47
C LEU A 32 9.91 4.87 18.19
N PHE A 33 11.01 5.61 18.04
CA PHE A 33 12.28 5.26 18.69
C PHE A 33 12.24 5.42 20.21
N THR A 34 11.46 6.38 20.73
CA THR A 34 11.25 6.52 22.17
C THR A 34 10.54 5.29 22.73
N ALA A 35 9.49 4.81 22.07
CA ALA A 35 8.77 3.60 22.48
C ALA A 35 9.70 2.37 22.45
N ILE A 36 10.46 2.18 21.37
CA ILE A 36 11.42 1.07 21.23
C ILE A 36 12.49 1.11 22.35
N SER A 37 13.13 2.26 22.56
CA SER A 37 14.21 2.39 23.55
C SER A 37 13.74 2.18 24.99
N LYS A 38 12.48 2.47 25.29
CA LYS A 38 11.86 2.21 26.59
C LYS A 38 11.24 0.81 26.71
N GLY A 39 11.22 0.02 25.63
CA GLY A 39 10.53 -1.27 25.61
C GLY A 39 9.00 -1.15 25.72
N GLU A 40 8.43 -0.02 25.31
CA GLU A 40 6.99 0.23 25.35
C GLU A 40 6.32 -0.34 24.09
N TYR A 41 5.36 -1.26 24.27
CA TYR A 41 4.49 -1.72 23.20
C TYR A 41 3.36 -0.71 22.96
N LYS A 42 3.65 0.32 22.15
CA LYS A 42 2.75 1.46 21.94
C LYS A 42 2.14 1.55 20.54
N PHE A 43 2.86 1.11 19.51
CA PHE A 43 2.44 1.23 18.12
C PHE A 43 2.24 -0.16 17.52
N ASP A 44 0.99 -0.63 17.50
CA ASP A 44 0.59 -1.89 16.89
C ASP A 44 -0.12 -1.65 15.56
N ASN A 45 0.67 -1.42 14.51
CA ASN A 45 0.15 -1.13 13.17
C ASN A 45 0.31 -2.31 12.21
N ALA A 46 0.67 -3.49 12.70
CA ALA A 46 0.96 -4.65 11.85
C ALA A 46 -0.26 -5.10 11.06
N GLU A 47 -1.40 -5.29 11.73
CA GLU A 47 -2.67 -5.67 11.10
C GLU A 47 -3.19 -4.56 10.17
N TYR A 48 -3.13 -3.30 10.62
CA TYR A 48 -3.52 -2.16 9.80
C TYR A 48 -2.71 -2.09 8.50
N GLY A 49 -1.39 -2.27 8.57
CA GLY A 49 -0.50 -2.32 7.41
C GLY A 49 -0.80 -3.50 6.48
N ALA A 50 -1.09 -4.69 7.05
CA ALA A 50 -1.48 -5.86 6.28
C ALA A 50 -2.79 -5.62 5.50
N TYR A 51 -3.80 -5.03 6.12
CA TYR A 51 -5.07 -4.72 5.47
C TYR A 51 -4.99 -3.56 4.46
N SER A 52 -4.16 -2.55 4.73
CA SER A 52 -3.86 -1.50 3.75
C SER A 52 -3.22 -2.10 2.48
N THR A 53 -2.28 -3.02 2.66
CA THR A 53 -1.65 -3.75 1.55
C THR A 53 -2.66 -4.63 0.80
N LEU A 54 -3.51 -5.37 1.52
CA LEU A 54 -4.57 -6.19 0.91
C LEU A 54 -5.53 -5.35 0.07
N THR A 55 -5.88 -4.15 0.53
CA THR A 55 -6.71 -3.21 -0.24
C THR A 55 -6.07 -2.86 -1.58
N GLY A 56 -4.75 -2.60 -1.60
CA GLY A 56 -4.00 -2.38 -2.84
C GLY A 56 -4.00 -3.59 -3.77
N ILE A 57 -3.83 -4.80 -3.22
CA ILE A 57 -3.89 -6.06 -3.98
C ILE A 57 -5.27 -6.24 -4.61
N ILE A 58 -6.34 -6.09 -3.82
CA ILE A 58 -7.72 -6.18 -4.30
C ILE A 58 -7.97 -5.17 -5.42
N GLY A 59 -7.55 -3.91 -5.23
CA GLY A 59 -7.68 -2.86 -6.25
C GLY A 59 -7.00 -3.24 -7.56
N ARG A 60 -5.78 -3.78 -7.50
CA ARG A 60 -5.06 -4.27 -8.70
C ARG A 60 -5.81 -5.39 -9.41
N ILE A 61 -6.27 -6.41 -8.68
CA ILE A 61 -7.00 -7.54 -9.26
C ILE A 61 -8.31 -7.06 -9.89
N ALA A 62 -9.03 -6.16 -9.22
CA ALA A 62 -10.27 -5.58 -9.73
C ALA A 62 -10.02 -4.78 -11.02
N CYS A 63 -8.97 -3.95 -11.08
CA CYS A 63 -8.61 -3.20 -12.29
C CYS A 63 -8.28 -4.11 -13.48
N TYR A 64 -7.57 -5.22 -13.24
CA TYR A 64 -7.20 -6.13 -14.32
C TYR A 64 -8.38 -6.98 -14.78
N THR A 65 -9.20 -7.48 -13.87
CA THR A 65 -10.29 -8.42 -14.21
C THR A 65 -11.61 -7.74 -14.55
N GLY A 66 -11.81 -6.50 -14.13
CA GLY A 66 -13.12 -5.84 -14.15
C GLY A 66 -14.14 -6.46 -13.19
N LYS A 67 -13.70 -7.30 -12.25
CA LYS A 67 -14.57 -8.04 -11.33
C LYS A 67 -14.53 -7.45 -9.93
N VAL A 68 -15.64 -7.63 -9.20
CA VAL A 68 -15.70 -7.38 -7.76
C VAL A 68 -14.96 -8.51 -7.04
N ILE A 69 -13.98 -8.15 -6.22
CA ILE A 69 -13.20 -9.09 -5.41
C ILE A 69 -13.61 -8.93 -3.95
N LYS A 70 -14.11 -9.99 -3.34
CA LYS A 70 -14.50 -9.95 -1.92
C LYS A 70 -13.27 -10.08 -1.03
N TRP A 71 -13.34 -9.44 0.13
CA TRP A 71 -12.26 -9.43 1.12
C TRP A 71 -11.83 -10.85 1.56
N ASP A 72 -12.79 -11.68 1.94
CA ASP A 72 -12.54 -13.07 2.38
C ASP A 72 -11.99 -13.96 1.28
N GLU A 73 -12.36 -13.70 0.02
CA GLU A 73 -11.82 -14.42 -1.14
C GLU A 73 -10.37 -14.02 -1.38
N ALA A 74 -10.05 -12.73 -1.25
CA ALA A 74 -8.68 -12.24 -1.37
C ALA A 74 -7.76 -12.79 -0.27
N LEU A 75 -8.26 -12.89 0.98
CA LEU A 75 -7.51 -13.48 2.10
C LEU A 75 -7.22 -14.98 1.92
N LYS A 76 -8.11 -15.71 1.23
CA LYS A 76 -7.96 -17.15 0.94
C LYS A 76 -7.25 -17.43 -0.39
N SER A 77 -6.79 -16.38 -1.06
CA SER A 77 -6.18 -16.48 -2.38
C SER A 77 -4.92 -17.35 -2.36
N THR A 78 -4.79 -18.23 -3.35
CA THR A 78 -3.61 -19.08 -3.57
C THR A 78 -2.70 -18.53 -4.67
N ILE A 79 -2.93 -17.28 -5.09
CA ILE A 79 -2.16 -16.60 -6.14
C ILE A 79 -0.71 -16.44 -5.68
N LYS A 80 0.23 -16.96 -6.47
CA LYS A 80 1.67 -16.87 -6.21
C LYS A 80 2.35 -16.18 -7.40
N LEU A 81 2.78 -14.94 -7.22
CA LEU A 81 3.50 -14.16 -8.25
C LEU A 81 5.02 -14.15 -8.04
N GLY A 82 5.48 -14.45 -6.82
CA GLY A 82 6.90 -14.58 -6.51
C GLY A 82 7.53 -15.81 -7.17
N PRO A 83 8.87 -15.93 -7.14
CA PRO A 83 9.58 -17.06 -7.73
C PRO A 83 9.20 -18.37 -7.04
N ASP A 84 9.36 -19.49 -7.75
CA ASP A 84 9.01 -20.79 -7.19
C ASP A 84 9.99 -21.26 -6.10
N VAL A 85 11.25 -20.85 -6.23
CA VAL A 85 12.34 -21.11 -5.28
C VAL A 85 12.93 -19.77 -4.84
N LEU A 86 13.31 -19.66 -3.57
CA LEU A 86 14.07 -18.51 -3.05
C LEU A 86 15.56 -18.80 -3.16
N ALA A 87 16.14 -18.47 -4.30
CA ALA A 87 17.57 -18.62 -4.59
C ALA A 87 18.10 -17.39 -5.34
N TRP A 88 19.41 -17.16 -5.28
CA TRP A 88 20.06 -16.01 -5.94
C TRP A 88 19.92 -16.03 -7.47
N ASP A 89 19.80 -17.22 -8.04
CA ASP A 89 19.60 -17.48 -9.47
C ASP A 89 18.12 -17.78 -9.81
N ALA A 90 17.21 -17.59 -8.86
CA ALA A 90 15.79 -17.82 -9.07
C ALA A 90 15.24 -16.90 -10.15
N LYS A 91 14.63 -17.49 -11.17
CA LYS A 91 14.00 -16.74 -12.25
C LYS A 91 12.63 -16.22 -11.81
N PRO A 92 12.27 -14.98 -12.21
CA PRO A 92 10.90 -14.50 -12.04
C PRO A 92 9.94 -15.33 -12.89
N LYS A 93 8.64 -15.29 -12.55
CA LYS A 93 7.61 -16.02 -13.31
C LYS A 93 7.40 -15.53 -14.74
N LEU A 94 7.67 -14.25 -14.97
CA LEU A 94 7.63 -13.63 -16.29
C LEU A 94 9.04 -13.29 -16.72
N LEU A 95 9.42 -13.78 -17.89
CA LEU A 95 10.71 -13.54 -18.54
C LEU A 95 10.51 -12.64 -19.76
N PRO A 96 11.57 -11.94 -20.20
CA PRO A 96 11.50 -11.16 -21.43
C PRO A 96 11.39 -12.07 -22.66
N ASP A 97 10.87 -11.53 -23.74
CA ASP A 97 10.90 -12.15 -25.06
C ASP A 97 12.31 -12.09 -25.70
N ALA A 98 12.42 -12.55 -26.95
CA ALA A 98 13.70 -12.62 -27.67
C ALA A 98 14.32 -11.24 -27.91
N GLU A 99 13.48 -10.20 -27.97
CA GLU A 99 13.85 -8.80 -28.16
C GLU A 99 14.14 -8.09 -26.82
N GLY A 100 13.93 -8.77 -25.69
CA GLY A 100 14.21 -8.26 -24.35
C GLY A 100 13.04 -7.53 -23.68
N PHE A 101 11.84 -7.54 -24.27
CA PHE A 101 10.66 -6.88 -23.70
C PHE A 101 9.89 -7.82 -22.77
N TYR A 102 9.41 -7.26 -21.66
CA TYR A 102 8.53 -7.97 -20.75
C TYR A 102 7.07 -7.83 -21.19
N PRO A 103 6.25 -8.88 -21.05
CA PRO A 103 4.83 -8.77 -21.29
C PRO A 103 4.23 -7.75 -20.30
N VAL A 104 3.34 -6.89 -20.80
CA VAL A 104 2.59 -5.92 -19.98
C VAL A 104 1.18 -6.41 -19.71
N ALA A 105 0.66 -6.11 -18.51
CA ALA A 105 -0.71 -6.45 -18.14
C ALA A 105 -1.70 -5.63 -18.98
N MET A 106 -2.44 -6.30 -19.86
CA MET A 106 -3.53 -5.76 -20.67
C MET A 106 -4.86 -6.26 -20.10
N PRO A 107 -5.66 -5.38 -19.47
CA PRO A 107 -6.96 -5.73 -18.89
C PRO A 107 -7.82 -6.52 -19.89
N GLY A 108 -8.37 -7.65 -19.42
CA GLY A 108 -9.21 -8.55 -20.24
C GLY A 108 -8.49 -9.43 -21.27
N GLN A 109 -7.18 -9.29 -21.50
CA GLN A 109 -6.45 -10.08 -22.50
C GLN A 109 -5.49 -11.10 -21.88
N ASN A 110 -4.56 -10.65 -21.04
CA ASN A 110 -3.49 -11.49 -20.48
C ASN A 110 -3.37 -11.37 -18.95
N THR A 111 -4.46 -10.98 -18.29
CA THR A 111 -4.49 -10.64 -16.87
C THR A 111 -4.15 -11.81 -15.96
N ASN A 112 -4.49 -13.04 -16.35
CA ASN A 112 -4.16 -14.29 -15.65
C ASN A 112 -2.65 -14.55 -15.51
N LEU A 113 -1.79 -13.80 -16.20
CA LEU A 113 -0.33 -13.87 -15.99
C LEU A 113 0.12 -13.04 -14.77
N TYR A 114 -0.75 -12.15 -14.27
CA TYR A 114 -0.44 -11.15 -13.23
C TYR A 114 -1.34 -11.27 -12.00
N ILE A 115 -2.25 -12.25 -12.01
CA ILE A 115 -3.12 -12.63 -10.90
C ILE A 115 -3.23 -14.15 -10.86
#